data_AF-E0ZKU3-F1
#
_entry.id   AF-E0ZKU3-F1
#
_cell.length_a   1.000
_cell.length_b   1.000
_cell.length_c   1.000
_cell.angle_alpha   90.00
_cell.angle_beta   90.00
_cell.angle_gamma   90.00
#
_symmetry.space_group_name_H-M   'P 1'
#
loop_
_entity.id
_entity.type
_entity.pdbx_description
1 polymer ?
#
loop_
_entity_poly.entity_id
_entity_poly.type
_entity_poly.pdbx_seq_one_letter_code
_entity_poly.pdbx_strand_id
1 'polypeptide(L)'
;LTPPAENAGLYKGLKQLSELIASYQSLKDSGRGTQIVNSIISTAKQCNLDKDVALPEEGIELLAEERDSVVGRVYSKIMEIESRLLPCGLHVIGQPPSAMEAVATLVNIAALDRPEDEIYSLPGILAEAVYRNIEDIYRNNDSGILKDVELLKQITEASRGAISAFVDRTTNKRGQVVNVAETIGSFLGFGRKEPWIEYLEKTSFRSADQEKLRTLFGFISECLKLVVADNELGGL
;
A
#
# COMPACT_ATOMS: atom_id res chain seq x y z
N LEU A 1 -9.54 -18.82 12.19
CA LEU A 1 -8.91 -17.63 11.60
C LEU A 1 -9.45 -16.41 12.35
N THR A 2 -8.71 -15.31 12.49
CA THR A 2 -9.36 -14.02 12.79
C THR A 2 -10.04 -13.51 11.51
N PRO A 3 -11.03 -12.59 11.59
CA PRO A 3 -11.62 -11.99 10.40
C PRO A 3 -10.54 -11.43 9.45
N PRO A 4 -10.76 -11.48 8.12
CA PRO A 4 -9.85 -10.89 7.16
C PRO A 4 -9.64 -9.41 7.51
N ALA A 5 -8.38 -8.99 7.49
CA ALA A 5 -8.03 -7.63 7.86
C ALA A 5 -8.34 -6.69 6.69
N GLU A 6 -8.87 -5.51 6.98
CA GLU A 6 -9.13 -4.46 6.00
C GLU A 6 -8.30 -3.22 6.35
N ASN A 7 -7.96 -2.42 5.33
CA ASN A 7 -7.41 -1.10 5.57
C ASN A 7 -8.49 -0.20 6.19
N ALA A 8 -8.16 0.50 7.27
CA ALA A 8 -9.09 1.37 7.98
C ALA A 8 -9.67 2.48 7.08
N GLY A 9 -8.90 2.91 6.07
CA GLY A 9 -9.32 3.93 5.14
C GLY A 9 -9.44 5.33 5.77
N LEU A 10 -9.99 6.27 5.01
CA LEU A 10 -10.22 7.64 5.45
C LEU A 10 -11.71 7.98 5.41
N TYR A 11 -12.17 8.76 6.38
CA TYR A 11 -13.58 9.15 6.48
C TYR A 11 -13.73 10.63 6.87
N LYS A 12 -14.84 11.24 6.44
CA LYS A 12 -15.25 12.62 6.78
C LYS A 12 -14.09 13.62 6.58
N GLY A 13 -13.70 14.35 7.62
CA GLY A 13 -12.65 15.37 7.57
C GLY A 13 -11.28 14.83 7.13
N LEU A 14 -10.95 13.57 7.46
CA LEU A 14 -9.70 12.95 7.04
C LEU A 14 -9.66 12.70 5.53
N LYS A 15 -10.82 12.36 4.94
CA LYS A 15 -10.94 12.22 3.47
C LYS A 15 -10.78 13.57 2.79
N GLN A 16 -11.46 14.61 3.30
CA GLN A 16 -11.31 15.98 2.79
C GLN A 16 -9.86 16.47 2.89
N LEU A 17 -9.18 16.18 4.00
CA LEU A 17 -7.78 16.53 4.19
C LEU A 17 -6.87 15.84 3.15
N SER A 18 -7.09 14.56 2.85
CA SER A 18 -6.37 13.84 1.80
C SER A 18 -6.56 14.48 0.41
N GLU A 19 -7.78 14.92 0.08
CA GLU A 19 -8.07 15.62 -1.18
C GLU A 19 -7.37 16.99 -1.28
N LEU A 20 -7.27 17.73 -0.16
CA LEU A 20 -6.52 18.98 -0.08
C LEU A 20 -5.01 18.76 -0.29
N ILE A 21 -4.46 17.70 0.34
CA ILE A 21 -3.05 17.32 0.16
C ILE A 21 -2.78 16.92 -1.30
N ALA A 22 -3.66 16.14 -1.93
CA ALA A 22 -3.53 15.80 -3.34
C ALA A 22 -3.53 17.04 -4.25
N SER A 23 -4.36 18.04 -3.92
CA SER A 23 -4.43 19.30 -4.65
C SER A 23 -3.16 20.14 -4.51
N TYR A 24 -2.43 20.01 -3.38
CA TYR A 24 -1.21 20.77 -3.10
C TYR A 24 -0.18 20.65 -4.22
N GLN A 25 0.05 19.44 -4.75
CA GLN A 25 1.07 19.24 -5.79
C GLN A 25 0.82 20.07 -7.06
N SER A 26 -0.44 20.23 -7.47
CA SER A 26 -0.80 21.07 -8.61
C SER A 26 -0.75 22.58 -8.31
N LEU A 27 -0.84 22.96 -7.04
CA LEU A 27 -1.01 24.34 -6.60
C LEU A 27 0.25 24.95 -5.95
N LYS A 28 1.22 24.14 -5.51
CA LYS A 28 2.38 24.59 -4.74
C LYS A 28 3.26 25.58 -5.49
N ASP A 29 3.45 25.36 -6.79
CA ASP A 29 4.23 26.21 -7.69
C ASP A 29 3.38 27.33 -8.32
N SER A 30 2.09 27.35 -8.01
CA SER A 30 1.21 28.45 -8.35
C SER A 30 1.22 29.52 -7.26
N GLY A 31 0.75 30.74 -7.56
CA GLY A 31 0.50 31.77 -6.55
C GLY A 31 -0.52 31.38 -5.46
N ARG A 32 -1.11 30.18 -5.51
CA ARG A 32 -2.08 29.65 -4.55
C ARG A 32 -1.49 28.69 -3.51
N GLY A 33 -0.18 28.38 -3.56
CA GLY A 33 0.47 27.43 -2.64
C GLY A 33 0.26 27.75 -1.16
N THR A 34 0.27 29.03 -0.78
CA THR A 34 0.03 29.45 0.62
C THR A 34 -1.41 29.22 1.07
N GLN A 35 -2.39 29.48 0.18
CA GLN A 35 -3.82 29.33 0.51
C GLN A 35 -4.20 27.87 0.76
N ILE A 36 -3.67 26.96 -0.06
CA ILE A 36 -3.93 25.52 0.11
C ILE A 36 -3.28 24.99 1.39
N VAL A 37 -2.07 25.44 1.75
CA VAL A 37 -1.41 25.03 3.00
C VAL A 37 -2.19 25.50 4.23
N ASN A 38 -2.71 26.74 4.22
CA ASN A 38 -3.57 27.22 5.31
C ASN A 38 -4.85 26.38 5.44
N SER A 39 -5.43 25.96 4.32
CA SER A 39 -6.61 25.08 4.30
C SER A 39 -6.29 23.68 4.86
N ILE A 40 -5.10 23.14 4.53
CA ILE A 40 -4.59 21.86 5.07
C ILE A 40 -4.40 21.97 6.59
N ILE A 41 -3.72 23.02 7.07
CA ILE A 41 -3.48 23.24 8.52
C ILE A 41 -4.81 23.34 9.27
N SER A 42 -5.76 24.14 8.78
CA SER A 42 -7.05 24.32 9.45
C SER A 42 -7.85 23.02 9.49
N THR A 43 -7.90 22.28 8.38
CA THR A 43 -8.61 20.99 8.32
C THR A 43 -7.91 19.94 9.20
N ALA A 44 -6.57 19.94 9.27
CA ALA A 44 -5.80 19.06 10.15
C ALA A 44 -6.08 19.33 11.63
N LYS A 45 -6.17 20.60 12.05
CA LYS A 45 -6.59 20.99 13.41
C LYS A 45 -8.03 20.55 13.71
N GLN A 46 -8.95 20.72 12.77
CA GLN A 46 -10.33 20.22 12.91
C GLN A 46 -10.37 18.69 13.09
N CYS A 47 -9.43 17.96 12.49
CA CYS A 47 -9.27 16.53 12.66
C CYS A 47 -8.45 16.13 13.89
N ASN A 48 -8.05 17.08 14.75
CA ASN A 48 -7.18 16.90 15.93
C ASN A 48 -5.77 16.37 15.62
N LEU A 49 -5.28 16.47 14.38
CA LEU A 49 -3.94 16.01 14.01
C LEU A 49 -2.81 16.94 14.51
N ASP A 50 -3.16 18.10 15.06
CA ASP A 50 -2.24 19.00 15.75
C ASP A 50 -1.62 18.40 17.03
N LYS A 51 -2.22 17.32 17.55
CA LYS A 51 -1.68 16.53 18.67
C LYS A 51 -0.65 15.49 18.23
N ASP A 52 -0.68 15.10 16.96
CA ASP A 52 0.20 14.11 16.36
C ASP A 52 1.34 14.76 15.55
N VAL A 53 1.09 15.95 14.99
CA VAL A 53 2.01 16.69 14.13
C VAL A 53 2.10 18.12 14.62
N ALA A 54 3.32 18.66 14.78
CA ALA A 54 3.51 20.06 15.13
C ALA A 54 3.10 20.98 13.95
N LEU A 55 1.92 21.58 14.06
CA LEU A 55 1.38 22.50 13.06
C LEU A 55 1.64 23.96 13.45
N PRO A 56 2.03 24.84 12.51
CA PRO A 56 2.18 26.26 12.78
C PRO A 56 0.82 26.91 13.12
N GLU A 57 0.88 28.11 13.69
CA GLU A 57 -0.34 28.92 13.87
C GLU A 57 -0.91 29.33 12.51
N GLU A 58 -2.24 29.50 12.46
CA GLU A 58 -2.90 29.89 11.22
C GLU A 58 -2.53 31.34 10.85
N GLY A 59 -2.25 31.58 9.56
CA GLY A 59 -1.93 32.91 9.06
C GLY A 59 -0.45 33.29 9.10
N ILE A 60 0.44 32.42 9.61
CA ILE A 60 1.90 32.61 9.47
C ILE A 60 2.30 32.41 8.00
N GLU A 61 3.09 33.34 7.47
CA GLU A 61 3.73 33.16 6.16
C GLU A 61 4.90 32.18 6.27
N LEU A 62 4.81 31.09 5.52
CA LEU A 62 5.82 30.03 5.48
C LEU A 62 6.61 30.09 4.17
N LEU A 63 7.91 29.81 4.24
CA LEU A 63 8.73 29.59 3.06
C LEU A 63 8.26 28.34 2.29
N ALA A 64 8.65 28.22 1.03
CA ALA A 64 8.24 27.08 0.20
C ALA A 64 8.65 25.73 0.80
N GLU A 65 9.87 25.62 1.30
CA GLU A 65 10.38 24.38 1.92
C GLU A 65 9.65 24.03 3.23
N GLU A 66 9.30 25.05 4.02
CA GLU A 66 8.53 24.86 5.27
C GLU A 66 7.10 24.40 4.98
N ARG A 67 6.49 24.91 3.90
CA ARG A 67 5.18 24.46 3.42
C ARG A 67 5.21 22.97 3.04
N ASP A 68 6.21 22.56 2.26
CA ASP A 68 6.38 21.16 1.88
C ASP A 68 6.57 20.25 3.11
N SER A 69 7.35 20.70 4.10
CA SER A 69 7.55 19.95 5.34
C SER A 69 6.27 19.83 6.19
N VAL A 70 5.47 20.89 6.29
CA VAL A 70 4.17 20.82 6.98
C VAL A 70 3.24 19.84 6.27
N VAL A 71 3.10 19.95 4.95
CA VAL A 71 2.23 19.07 4.16
C VAL A 71 2.72 17.62 4.26
N GLY A 72 4.02 17.37 4.13
CA GLY A 72 4.59 16.02 4.21
C GLY A 72 4.35 15.35 5.56
N ARG A 73 4.49 16.08 6.69
CA ARG A 73 4.21 15.52 8.01
C ARG A 73 2.73 15.17 8.21
N VAL A 74 1.81 16.05 7.78
CA VAL A 74 0.37 15.76 7.83
C VAL A 74 0.02 14.57 6.93
N TYR A 75 0.64 14.51 5.75
CA TYR A 75 0.38 13.45 4.79
C TYR A 75 0.85 12.09 5.28
N SER A 76 2.05 12.02 5.85
CA SER A 76 2.57 10.80 6.49
C SER A 76 1.58 10.26 7.53
N LYS A 77 1.02 11.15 8.38
CA LYS A 77 0.04 10.73 9.39
C LYS A 77 -1.29 10.27 8.79
N ILE A 78 -1.74 10.89 7.70
CA ILE A 78 -2.92 10.42 6.96
C ILE A 78 -2.68 9.03 6.35
N MET A 79 -1.50 8.79 5.78
CA MET A 79 -1.13 7.47 5.24
C MET A 79 -1.05 6.41 6.33
N GLU A 80 -0.53 6.74 7.52
CA GLU A 80 -0.50 5.83 8.66
C GLU A 80 -1.92 5.39 9.05
N ILE A 81 -2.87 6.33 9.11
CA ILE A 81 -4.27 6.02 9.41
C ILE A 81 -4.90 5.17 8.31
N GLU A 82 -4.76 5.58 7.05
CA GLU A 82 -5.38 4.89 5.90
C GLU A 82 -4.88 3.46 5.74
N SER A 83 -3.57 3.27 5.89
CA SER A 83 -2.90 1.99 5.63
C SER A 83 -3.02 1.00 6.79
N ARG A 84 -3.46 1.44 7.99
CA ARG A 84 -3.59 0.55 9.14
C ARG A 84 -4.56 -0.59 8.85
N LEU A 85 -4.10 -1.83 8.99
CA LEU A 85 -4.97 -3.01 8.90
C LEU A 85 -5.57 -3.36 10.25
N LEU A 86 -6.87 -3.57 10.25
CA LEU A 86 -7.62 -4.03 11.42
C LEU A 86 -8.60 -5.13 10.97
N PRO A 87 -8.78 -6.20 11.78
CA PRO A 87 -9.87 -7.14 11.53
C PRO A 87 -11.20 -6.42 11.73
N CYS A 88 -11.96 -6.30 10.65
CA CYS A 88 -13.28 -5.66 10.65
C CYS A 88 -14.36 -6.73 10.65
N GLY A 89 -14.93 -7.05 11.82
CA GLY A 89 -16.05 -7.98 11.95
C GLY A 89 -15.78 -9.14 12.91
N LEU A 90 -16.49 -10.24 12.72
CA LEU A 90 -16.39 -11.47 13.52
C LEU A 90 -16.22 -12.68 12.61
N HIS A 91 -15.47 -13.67 13.08
CA HIS A 91 -15.19 -14.89 12.33
C HIS A 91 -16.30 -15.92 12.53
N VAL A 92 -16.65 -16.64 11.47
CA VAL A 92 -17.58 -17.77 11.52
C VAL A 92 -16.79 -19.05 11.26
N ILE A 93 -16.85 -20.00 12.18
CA ILE A 93 -16.11 -21.26 12.09
C ILE A 93 -16.53 -22.02 10.81
N GLY A 94 -15.55 -22.49 10.04
CA GLY A 94 -15.79 -23.20 8.77
C GLY A 94 -16.14 -22.30 7.59
N GLN A 95 -15.97 -20.98 7.74
CA GLN A 95 -16.12 -20.02 6.65
C GLN A 95 -14.78 -19.30 6.43
N PRO A 96 -13.89 -19.83 5.56
CA PRO A 96 -12.64 -19.15 5.23
C PRO A 96 -12.92 -17.85 4.45
N PRO A 97 -11.97 -16.90 4.44
CA PRO A 97 -12.06 -15.71 3.62
C PRO A 97 -12.03 -16.09 2.14
N SER A 98 -12.73 -15.31 1.33
CA SER A 98 -12.54 -15.34 -0.12
C SER A 98 -11.13 -14.87 -0.48
N ALA A 99 -10.67 -15.23 -1.67
CA ALA A 99 -9.35 -14.81 -2.14
C ALA A 99 -9.20 -13.29 -2.23
N MET A 100 -10.27 -12.57 -2.57
CA MET A 100 -10.26 -11.10 -2.60
C MET A 100 -10.16 -10.49 -1.21
N GLU A 101 -10.81 -11.08 -0.22
CA GLU A 101 -10.67 -10.66 1.19
C GLU A 101 -9.26 -10.96 1.74
N ALA A 102 -8.54 -11.91 1.15
CA ALA A 102 -7.16 -12.22 1.51
C ALA A 102 -6.13 -11.21 0.96
N VAL A 103 -6.49 -10.36 0.00
CA VAL A 103 -5.55 -9.42 -0.68
C VAL A 103 -4.81 -8.56 0.34
N ALA A 104 -5.53 -7.93 1.26
CA ALA A 104 -4.93 -7.01 2.23
C ALA A 104 -3.94 -7.74 3.17
N THR A 105 -4.26 -8.97 3.56
CA THR A 105 -3.35 -9.85 4.31
C THR A 105 -2.09 -10.17 3.48
N LEU A 106 -2.25 -10.56 2.22
CA LEU A 106 -1.14 -10.89 1.32
C LEU A 106 -0.22 -9.71 1.04
N VAL A 107 -0.77 -8.49 0.92
CA VAL A 107 0.02 -7.26 0.75
C VAL A 107 1.00 -7.07 1.91
N ASN A 108 0.60 -7.33 3.15
CA ASN A 108 1.50 -7.23 4.30
C ASN A 108 2.51 -8.37 4.35
N ILE A 109 2.10 -9.58 4.01
CA ILE A 109 3.02 -10.72 3.89
C ILE A 109 4.13 -10.36 2.88
N ALA A 110 3.75 -9.77 1.75
CA ALA A 110 4.67 -9.30 0.72
C ALA A 110 5.53 -8.09 1.15
N ALA A 111 5.17 -7.38 2.21
CA ALA A 111 5.89 -6.19 2.68
C ALA A 111 7.13 -6.50 3.54
N LEU A 112 7.38 -7.77 3.83
CA LEU A 112 8.48 -8.22 4.71
C LEU A 112 9.55 -8.98 3.93
N ASP A 113 10.81 -8.69 4.22
CA ASP A 113 11.94 -9.48 3.73
C ASP A 113 12.04 -10.81 4.50
N ARG A 114 12.45 -11.88 3.80
CA ARG A 114 12.76 -13.21 4.36
C ARG A 114 14.09 -13.67 3.80
N PRO A 115 15.22 -13.19 4.37
CA PRO A 115 16.55 -13.49 3.86
C PRO A 115 16.88 -14.99 3.89
N GLU A 116 16.28 -15.75 4.80
CA GLU A 116 16.42 -17.21 4.90
C GLU A 116 15.97 -17.98 3.65
N ASP A 117 15.03 -17.42 2.90
CA ASP A 117 14.42 -18.01 1.71
C ASP A 117 14.78 -17.22 0.43
N GLU A 118 15.70 -16.25 0.52
CA GLU A 118 16.05 -15.31 -0.56
C GLU A 118 14.82 -14.54 -1.12
N ILE A 119 13.81 -14.30 -0.28
CA ILE A 119 12.61 -13.54 -0.65
C ILE A 119 12.76 -12.09 -0.19
N TYR A 120 12.71 -11.18 -1.15
CA TYR A 120 12.72 -9.74 -0.90
C TYR A 120 11.28 -9.21 -0.83
N SER A 121 11.08 -8.22 0.01
CA SER A 121 9.82 -7.50 0.17
C SER A 121 9.43 -6.79 -1.13
N LEU A 122 8.15 -6.78 -1.46
CA LEU A 122 7.63 -6.06 -2.63
C LEU A 122 7.98 -4.56 -2.57
N PRO A 123 7.80 -3.85 -1.44
CA PRO A 123 8.26 -2.47 -1.33
C PRO A 123 9.77 -2.31 -1.59
N GLY A 124 10.60 -3.24 -1.11
CA GLY A 124 12.04 -3.26 -1.38
C GLY A 124 12.36 -3.37 -2.86
N ILE A 125 11.76 -4.36 -3.54
CA ILE A 125 11.95 -4.57 -4.99
C ILE A 125 11.49 -3.34 -5.80
N LEU A 126 10.35 -2.73 -5.42
CA LEU A 126 9.83 -1.54 -6.09
C LEU A 126 10.70 -0.30 -5.84
N ALA A 127 11.25 -0.14 -4.64
CA ALA A 127 12.20 0.94 -4.34
C ALA A 127 13.49 0.81 -5.16
N GLU A 128 14.04 -0.40 -5.27
CA GLU A 128 15.22 -0.69 -6.09
C GLU A 128 14.98 -0.35 -7.57
N ALA A 129 13.77 -0.60 -8.07
CA ALA A 129 13.39 -0.31 -9.46
C ALA A 129 13.52 1.18 -9.84
N VAL A 130 13.45 2.07 -8.84
CA VAL A 130 13.62 3.52 -8.99
C VAL A 130 14.93 4.02 -8.35
N TYR A 131 15.89 3.12 -8.15
CA TYR A 131 17.23 3.41 -7.58
C TYR A 131 17.18 4.03 -6.17
N ARG A 132 16.24 3.56 -5.34
CA ARG A 132 16.10 3.98 -3.94
C ARG A 132 16.21 2.78 -3.00
N ASN A 133 16.54 3.06 -1.75
CA ASN A 133 16.49 2.10 -0.65
C ASN A 133 15.19 2.30 0.14
N ILE A 134 14.49 1.21 0.47
CA ILE A 134 13.19 1.28 1.16
C ILE A 134 13.31 1.79 2.61
N GLU A 135 14.40 1.49 3.32
CA GLU A 135 14.63 1.96 4.69
C GLU A 135 14.82 3.48 4.74
N ASP A 136 15.55 4.04 3.76
CA ASP A 136 15.70 5.49 3.62
C ASP A 136 14.35 6.16 3.34
N ILE A 137 13.52 5.55 2.49
CA ILE A 137 12.16 6.04 2.21
C ILE A 137 11.33 6.05 3.49
N TYR A 138 11.35 4.98 4.29
CA TYR A 138 10.62 4.94 5.57
C TYR A 138 11.10 6.02 6.53
N ARG A 139 12.42 6.17 6.72
CA ARG A 139 12.99 7.19 7.61
C ARG A 139 12.62 8.61 7.18
N ASN A 140 12.65 8.87 5.88
CA ASN A 140 12.33 10.17 5.32
C ASN A 140 10.82 10.45 5.36
N ASN A 141 9.97 9.42 5.21
CA ASN A 141 8.54 9.51 5.44
C ASN A 141 8.21 9.89 6.89
N ASP A 142 8.89 9.28 7.86
CA ASP A 142 8.70 9.59 9.29
C ASP A 142 9.15 11.02 9.62
N SER A 143 10.14 11.51 8.87
CA SER A 143 10.61 12.89 8.95
C SER A 143 9.72 13.88 8.19
N GLY A 144 8.68 13.38 7.49
CA GLY A 144 7.73 14.18 6.72
C GLY A 144 8.31 14.82 5.46
N ILE A 145 9.33 14.21 4.85
CA ILE A 145 9.88 14.67 3.57
C ILE A 145 8.87 14.34 2.47
N LEU A 146 8.16 15.37 1.98
CA LEU A 146 7.01 15.21 1.07
C LEU A 146 7.27 14.28 -0.12
N LYS A 147 8.43 14.41 -0.77
CA LYS A 147 8.82 13.57 -1.92
C LYS A 147 8.86 12.07 -1.56
N ASP A 148 9.34 11.73 -0.37
CA ASP A 148 9.46 10.34 0.06
C ASP A 148 8.15 9.81 0.65
N VAL A 149 7.33 10.67 1.27
CA VAL A 149 5.94 10.33 1.62
C VAL A 149 5.14 9.96 0.36
N GLU A 150 5.29 10.73 -0.71
CA GLU A 150 4.65 10.47 -2.00
C GLU A 150 5.16 9.19 -2.67
N LEU A 151 6.48 8.99 -2.66
CA LEU A 151 7.08 7.78 -3.20
C LEU A 151 6.59 6.54 -2.43
N LEU A 152 6.54 6.62 -1.09
CA LEU A 152 6.05 5.52 -0.26
C LEU A 152 4.58 5.19 -0.59
N LYS A 153 3.74 6.21 -0.80
CA LYS A 153 2.35 5.98 -1.26
C LYS A 153 2.30 5.28 -2.61
N GLN A 154 3.10 5.72 -3.59
CA GLN A 154 3.16 5.06 -4.90
C GLN A 154 3.58 3.60 -4.79
N ILE A 155 4.59 3.30 -3.96
CA ILE A 155 5.04 1.93 -3.68
C ILE A 155 3.91 1.11 -3.03
N THR A 156 3.19 1.69 -2.07
CA THR A 156 2.08 1.04 -1.37
C THR A 156 0.92 0.72 -2.32
N GLU A 157 0.53 1.68 -3.17
CA GLU A 157 -0.52 1.50 -4.18
C GLU A 157 -0.11 0.46 -5.23
N ALA A 158 1.13 0.52 -5.72
CA ALA A 158 1.63 -0.44 -6.68
C ALA A 158 1.70 -1.86 -6.09
N SER A 159 2.08 -1.98 -4.82
CA SER A 159 2.09 -3.26 -4.10
C SER A 159 0.68 -3.85 -4.00
N ARG A 160 -0.32 -3.04 -3.61
CA ARG A 160 -1.73 -3.47 -3.56
C ARG A 160 -2.24 -3.90 -4.92
N GLY A 161 -1.96 -3.11 -5.97
CA GLY A 161 -2.41 -3.41 -7.32
C GLY A 161 -1.76 -4.65 -7.92
N ALA A 162 -0.46 -4.87 -7.69
CA ALA A 162 0.24 -6.06 -8.15
C ALA A 162 -0.30 -7.35 -7.48
N ILE A 163 -0.53 -7.32 -6.17
CA ILE A 163 -1.12 -8.45 -5.43
C ILE A 163 -2.57 -8.68 -5.87
N SER A 164 -3.36 -7.61 -6.06
CA SER A 164 -4.74 -7.74 -6.54
C SER A 164 -4.80 -8.36 -7.94
N ALA A 165 -3.96 -7.91 -8.87
CA ALA A 165 -3.87 -8.47 -10.23
C ALA A 165 -3.49 -9.97 -10.21
N PHE A 166 -2.63 -10.37 -9.28
CA PHE A 166 -2.30 -11.78 -9.05
C PHE A 166 -3.49 -12.60 -8.55
N VAL A 167 -4.19 -12.10 -7.51
CA VAL A 167 -5.36 -12.78 -6.93
C VAL A 167 -6.52 -12.88 -7.92
N ASP A 168 -6.82 -11.79 -8.64
CA ASP A 168 -7.86 -11.77 -9.69
C ASP A 168 -7.61 -12.83 -10.77
N ARG A 169 -6.34 -13.07 -11.11
CA ARG A 169 -5.97 -14.04 -12.15
C ARG A 169 -5.98 -15.49 -11.66
N THR A 170 -5.87 -15.70 -10.35
CA THR A 170 -5.82 -17.03 -9.71
C THR A 170 -7.17 -17.46 -9.13
N THR A 171 -8.22 -16.68 -9.35
CA THR A 171 -9.57 -16.92 -8.82
C THR A 171 -10.61 -17.12 -9.92
N ASN A 172 -11.60 -17.98 -9.65
CA ASN A 172 -12.76 -18.14 -10.55
C ASN A 172 -13.88 -17.15 -10.20
N LYS A 173 -14.96 -17.15 -11.01
CA LYS A 173 -16.16 -16.30 -10.80
C LYS A 173 -16.87 -16.51 -9.44
N ARG A 174 -16.50 -17.53 -8.68
CA ARG A 174 -17.04 -17.81 -7.33
C ARG A 174 -16.08 -17.37 -6.21
N GLY A 175 -14.97 -16.69 -6.54
CA GLY A 175 -13.97 -16.24 -5.56
C GLY A 175 -13.10 -17.37 -5.01
N GLN A 176 -13.21 -18.58 -5.55
CA GLN A 176 -12.40 -19.72 -5.16
C GLN A 176 -11.08 -19.69 -5.93
N VAL A 177 -9.99 -19.96 -5.20
CA VAL A 177 -8.67 -20.11 -5.78
C VAL A 177 -8.65 -21.35 -6.67
N VAL A 178 -8.32 -21.19 -7.95
CA VAL A 178 -8.23 -22.28 -8.92
C VAL A 178 -6.81 -22.37 -9.45
N ASN A 179 -6.25 -23.58 -9.42
CA ASN A 179 -5.09 -23.98 -10.21
C ASN A 179 -3.90 -23.02 -10.09
N VAL A 180 -3.54 -22.58 -8.87
CA VAL A 180 -2.41 -21.65 -8.66
C VAL A 180 -1.08 -22.22 -9.19
N ALA A 181 -0.84 -23.51 -8.96
CA ALA A 181 0.37 -24.20 -9.43
C ALA A 181 0.43 -24.32 -10.96
N GLU A 182 -0.68 -24.65 -11.63
CA GLU A 182 -0.76 -24.65 -13.10
C GLU A 182 -0.68 -23.23 -13.68
N THR A 183 -1.26 -22.24 -12.98
CA THR A 183 -1.27 -20.84 -13.41
C THR A 183 0.16 -20.28 -13.38
N ILE A 184 0.91 -20.51 -12.30
CA ILE A 184 2.33 -20.12 -12.19
C ILE A 184 3.20 -20.93 -13.16
N GLY A 185 3.00 -22.24 -13.26
CA GLY A 185 3.72 -23.08 -14.25
C GLY A 185 3.46 -22.65 -15.70
N SER A 186 2.23 -22.21 -16.01
CA SER A 186 1.86 -21.72 -17.35
C SER A 186 2.49 -20.36 -17.67
N PHE A 187 2.67 -19.50 -16.65
CA PHE A 187 3.36 -18.21 -16.82
C PHE A 187 4.85 -18.42 -17.09
N LEU A 188 5.47 -19.40 -16.43
CA LEU A 188 6.88 -19.73 -16.63
C LEU A 188 7.18 -20.42 -17.98
N GLY A 189 6.20 -21.13 -18.56
CA GLY A 189 6.39 -21.99 -19.74
C GLY A 189 5.86 -21.50 -21.10
N PHE A 190 4.88 -20.59 -21.15
CA PHE A 190 4.12 -20.30 -22.40
C PHE A 190 4.23 -18.86 -22.94
N GLY A 191 5.16 -18.03 -22.45
CA GLY A 191 5.38 -16.68 -22.99
C GLY A 191 4.21 -15.71 -22.76
N ARG A 192 3.32 -16.01 -21.80
CA ARG A 192 2.31 -15.07 -21.30
C ARG A 192 2.94 -14.25 -20.18
N LYS A 193 2.86 -12.92 -20.29
CA LYS A 193 3.31 -12.02 -19.22
C LYS A 193 2.54 -12.29 -17.92
N GLU A 194 3.28 -12.30 -16.83
CA GLU A 194 2.77 -12.43 -15.48
C GLU A 194 1.87 -11.23 -15.11
N PRO A 195 0.75 -11.45 -14.41
CA PRO A 195 -0.24 -10.40 -14.17
C PRO A 195 0.30 -9.25 -13.33
N TRP A 196 1.18 -9.54 -12.35
CA TRP A 196 1.84 -8.51 -11.57
C TRP A 196 2.84 -7.70 -12.42
N ILE A 197 3.54 -8.33 -13.38
CA ILE A 197 4.45 -7.63 -14.30
C ILE A 197 3.64 -6.73 -15.25
N GLU A 198 2.55 -7.25 -15.84
CA GLU A 198 1.67 -6.46 -16.72
C GLU A 198 1.08 -5.23 -15.98
N TYR A 199 0.75 -5.39 -14.70
CA TYR A 199 0.32 -4.28 -13.87
C TYR A 199 1.45 -3.27 -13.65
N LEU A 200 2.63 -3.72 -13.22
CA LEU A 200 3.78 -2.85 -12.93
C LEU A 200 4.30 -2.10 -14.15
N GLU A 201 4.17 -2.66 -15.37
CA GLU A 201 4.50 -1.97 -16.63
C GLU A 201 3.74 -0.65 -16.84
N LYS A 202 2.56 -0.51 -16.21
CA LYS A 202 1.71 0.68 -16.26
C LYS A 202 2.06 1.70 -15.16
N THR A 203 3.07 1.41 -14.34
CA THR A 203 3.51 2.22 -13.20
C THR A 203 4.94 2.73 -13.38
N SER A 204 5.44 3.53 -12.44
CA SER A 204 6.84 3.96 -12.38
C SER A 204 7.83 2.81 -12.11
N PHE A 205 7.35 1.64 -11.69
CA PHE A 205 8.17 0.50 -11.26
C PHE A 205 8.36 -0.59 -12.32
N ARG A 206 8.18 -0.25 -13.61
CA ARG A 206 8.33 -1.19 -14.75
C ARG A 206 9.69 -1.90 -14.84
N SER A 207 10.72 -1.34 -14.20
CA SER A 207 12.10 -1.86 -14.13
C SER A 207 12.34 -2.78 -12.93
N ALA A 208 11.30 -3.15 -12.18
CA ALA A 208 11.41 -4.06 -11.05
C ALA A 208 12.02 -5.41 -11.46
N ASP A 209 12.87 -5.95 -10.59
CA ASP A 209 13.58 -7.20 -10.82
C ASP A 209 12.60 -8.37 -10.97
N GLN A 210 12.51 -8.91 -12.18
CA GLN A 210 11.54 -9.95 -12.52
C GLN A 210 11.83 -11.28 -11.81
N GLU A 211 13.10 -11.58 -11.52
CA GLU A 211 13.49 -12.81 -10.85
C GLU A 211 13.07 -12.75 -9.37
N LYS A 212 13.41 -11.66 -8.68
CA LYS A 212 12.95 -11.42 -7.30
C LYS A 212 11.42 -11.43 -7.20
N LEU A 213 10.73 -10.80 -8.16
CA LEU A 213 9.27 -10.81 -8.22
C LEU A 213 8.72 -12.24 -8.38
N ARG A 214 9.28 -13.05 -9.28
CA ARG A 214 8.83 -14.44 -9.48
C ARG A 214 8.97 -15.26 -8.20
N THR A 215 10.09 -15.15 -7.51
CA THR A 215 10.33 -15.83 -6.22
C THR A 215 9.30 -15.39 -5.17
N LEU A 216 9.10 -14.08 -5.02
CA LEU A 216 8.11 -13.54 -4.09
C LEU A 216 6.67 -14.01 -4.41
N PHE A 217 6.24 -13.90 -5.67
CA PHE A 217 4.88 -14.30 -6.05
C PHE A 217 4.66 -15.81 -5.99
N GLY A 218 5.71 -16.62 -6.15
CA GLY A 218 5.69 -18.04 -5.84
C GLY A 218 5.37 -18.31 -4.37
N PHE A 219 6.01 -17.59 -3.46
CA PHE A 219 5.73 -17.67 -2.02
C PHE A 219 4.32 -17.15 -1.67
N ILE A 220 3.92 -16.00 -2.20
CA ILE A 220 2.58 -15.41 -2.00
C ILE A 220 1.47 -16.35 -2.48
N SER A 221 1.72 -17.13 -3.52
CA SER A 221 0.82 -18.19 -3.98
C SER A 221 0.56 -19.25 -2.92
N GLU A 222 1.61 -19.76 -2.27
CA GLU A 222 1.45 -20.75 -1.21
C GLU A 222 0.76 -20.15 0.00
N CYS A 223 1.07 -18.90 0.37
CA CYS A 223 0.34 -18.19 1.41
C CYS A 223 -1.15 -18.04 1.09
N LEU A 224 -1.50 -17.67 -0.15
CA LEU A 224 -2.91 -17.54 -0.55
C LEU A 224 -3.66 -18.85 -0.35
N LYS A 225 -3.10 -19.99 -0.77
CA LYS A 225 -3.71 -21.30 -0.57
C LYS A 225 -3.98 -21.60 0.90
N LEU A 226 -3.04 -21.28 1.79
CA LEU A 226 -3.18 -21.50 3.23
C LEU A 226 -4.24 -20.58 3.85
N VAL A 227 -4.30 -19.32 3.43
CA VAL A 227 -5.25 -18.33 3.97
C VAL A 227 -6.70 -18.66 3.61
N VAL A 228 -6.94 -19.20 2.41
CA VAL A 228 -8.30 -19.55 1.94
C VAL A 228 -8.69 -21.00 2.24
N ALA A 229 -7.83 -21.78 2.90
CA ALA A 229 -8.08 -23.18 3.18
C ALA A 229 -9.18 -23.35 4.25
N ASP A 230 -10.15 -24.22 3.97
CA ASP A 230 -11.16 -24.62 4.94
C ASP A 230 -10.74 -25.89 5.69
N ASN A 231 -9.97 -25.72 6.76
CA ASN A 231 -9.52 -26.82 7.61
C ASN A 231 -10.12 -26.77 9.02
N GLU A 232 -10.98 -25.80 9.33
CA GLU A 232 -11.45 -25.56 10.70
C GLU A 232 -12.43 -26.64 11.17
N LEU A 233 -13.31 -27.11 10.28
CA LEU A 233 -14.28 -28.16 10.61
C LEU A 233 -13.69 -29.57 10.58
N GLY A 234 -12.65 -29.79 9.77
CA GLY A 234 -12.00 -31.11 9.66
C GLY A 234 -11.09 -31.46 10.85
N GLY A 235 -10.73 -30.47 11.68
CA GLY A 235 -9.91 -30.65 12.87
C GLY A 235 -10.67 -30.74 14.19
N LEU A 236 -12.01 -30.63 14.16
CA LEU A 236 -12.94 -30.76 15.29
C LEU A 236 -13.46 -32.19 15.41
#